data_AF-A0A1X2ISL3-F1
#
_entry.id   AF-A0A1X2ISL3-F1
#
_cell.length_a   1.000
_cell.length_b   1.000
_cell.length_c   1.000
_cell.angle_alpha   90.00
_cell.angle_beta   90.00
_cell.angle_gamma   90.00
#
_symmetry.space_group_name_H-M   'P 1'
#
loop_
_entity.id
_entity.type
_entity.pdbx_description
1 polymer ?
#
loop_
_entity_poly.entity_id
_entity_poly.type
_entity_poly.pdbx_seq_one_letter_code
_entity_poly.pdbx_strand_id
1 'polypeptide(L)'
;MNRVPLWIQWFTLLVFCNSTLQGQLTANSGQRDVLCDCGYHDPSTNDQAVWANAWIIDFGNSMNDVSLSTPTSMSHLKKDFFMANYEIPAKYKDSYSRHFSANNVKIQNEALHLVVTVDNTTLSPEMQQKHSATRCGAIGTKRQDILYGSFRSLMRLTSSSGTVQSMYFFHPGGEIDIEILGAVTPPQSYFAIHPGLQEPNGRASALTHDNHHLGFDPSSGFHEYRFDWYPDRAEFYIDGHLAQTLTTNIPQTPGRFMFSHWSDGNPKFSHGPPANDASMEIKSIVALSIHLLDRIK
;
A
#
# COMPACT_ATOMS: atom_id res chain seq x y z
N MET A 1 -13.39 71.59 23.57
CA MET A 1 -13.12 70.61 22.49
C MET A 1 -11.76 69.98 22.76
N ASN A 2 -11.75 68.75 23.28
CA ASN A 2 -10.57 67.90 23.42
C ASN A 2 -11.03 66.43 23.48
N ARG A 3 -10.23 65.56 22.87
CA ARG A 3 -10.52 64.17 22.46
C ARG A 3 -10.59 63.17 23.62
N VAL A 4 -11.37 62.09 23.44
CA VAL A 4 -11.19 60.77 24.08
C VAL A 4 -11.45 59.68 23.03
N PRO A 5 -10.63 58.61 22.92
CA PRO A 5 -10.72 57.61 21.85
C PRO A 5 -11.62 56.42 22.21
N LEU A 6 -12.41 55.92 21.25
CA LEU A 6 -13.08 54.62 21.35
C LEU A 6 -12.15 53.52 20.84
N TRP A 7 -11.76 52.61 21.73
CA TRP A 7 -11.17 51.32 21.40
C TRP A 7 -12.30 50.33 21.14
N ILE A 8 -12.42 49.86 19.89
CA ILE A 8 -13.34 48.78 19.52
C ILE A 8 -12.53 47.47 19.59
N GLN A 9 -12.83 46.64 20.60
CA GLN A 9 -12.39 45.25 20.62
C GLN A 9 -13.22 44.45 19.62
N TRP A 10 -12.57 43.92 18.58
CA TRP A 10 -13.16 42.90 17.71
C TRP A 10 -12.91 41.52 18.34
N PHE A 11 -13.98 40.85 18.76
CA PHE A 11 -13.97 39.42 19.05
C PHE A 11 -13.87 38.67 17.73
N THR A 12 -12.72 38.07 17.44
CA THR A 12 -12.59 37.11 16.32
C THR A 12 -13.12 35.76 16.81
N LEU A 13 -14.33 35.41 16.40
CA LEU A 13 -14.88 34.07 16.54
C LEU A 13 -14.20 33.18 15.49
N LEU A 14 -13.10 32.52 15.84
CA LEU A 14 -12.51 31.46 15.02
C LEU A 14 -13.36 30.20 15.20
N VAL A 15 -14.30 30.01 14.28
CA VAL A 15 -15.02 28.75 14.09
C VAL A 15 -14.01 27.73 13.55
N PHE A 16 -13.54 26.83 14.42
CA PHE A 16 -12.86 25.61 13.99
C PHE A 16 -13.86 24.73 13.25
N CYS A 17 -13.84 24.78 11.92
CA CYS A 17 -14.50 23.78 11.10
C CYS A 17 -13.59 22.54 11.03
N ASN A 18 -13.63 21.70 12.08
CA ASN A 18 -13.10 20.35 12.02
C ASN A 18 -14.13 19.49 11.28
N SER A 19 -14.02 19.41 9.95
CA SER A 19 -14.72 18.39 9.17
C SER A 19 -13.81 17.17 9.03
N THR A 20 -13.60 16.44 10.12
CA THR A 20 -13.20 15.04 10.03
C THR A 20 -14.43 14.24 9.61
N LEU A 21 -14.59 14.01 8.31
CA LEU A 21 -15.49 12.97 7.80
C LEU A 21 -14.81 11.62 8.09
N GLN A 22 -14.88 11.15 9.34
CA GLN A 22 -14.68 9.74 9.62
C GLN A 22 -15.88 8.99 9.05
N GLY A 23 -15.72 8.41 7.87
CA GLY A 23 -16.59 7.36 7.40
C GLY A 23 -16.51 6.19 8.39
N GLN A 24 -17.43 6.16 9.34
CA GLN A 24 -17.59 5.06 10.26
C GLN A 24 -18.03 3.83 9.47
N LEU A 25 -17.09 2.92 9.19
CA LEU A 25 -17.43 1.51 9.05
C LEU A 25 -17.80 1.00 10.44
N THR A 26 -19.04 1.25 10.89
CA THR A 26 -19.57 0.52 12.04
C THR A 26 -19.80 -0.92 11.61
N ALA A 27 -18.83 -1.79 11.88
CA ALA A 27 -19.10 -3.21 12.02
C ALA A 27 -20.12 -3.35 13.15
N ASN A 28 -21.31 -3.85 12.82
CA ASN A 28 -22.32 -4.15 13.81
C ASN A 28 -21.75 -5.26 14.71
N SER A 29 -21.39 -4.89 15.93
CA SER A 29 -20.87 -5.81 16.94
C SER A 29 -21.93 -6.85 17.25
N GLY A 30 -21.68 -8.09 16.82
CA GLY A 30 -22.48 -9.24 17.24
C GLY A 30 -23.14 -10.03 16.12
N GLN A 31 -22.39 -10.47 15.11
CA GLN A 31 -22.63 -11.78 14.47
C GLN A 31 -21.44 -12.16 13.59
N ARG A 32 -20.78 -13.27 13.95
CA ARG A 32 -19.84 -13.98 13.08
C ARG A 32 -20.64 -14.57 11.91
N ASP A 33 -20.02 -14.60 10.74
CA ASP A 33 -20.56 -15.10 9.47
C ASP A 33 -21.75 -14.28 8.93
N VAL A 34 -21.48 -13.06 8.45
CA VAL A 34 -22.40 -12.40 7.51
C VAL A 34 -22.16 -13.01 6.13
N LEU A 35 -22.84 -14.12 5.86
CA LEU A 35 -23.10 -14.56 4.50
C LEU A 35 -24.13 -13.56 3.91
N CYS A 36 -23.67 -12.51 3.24
CA CYS A 36 -24.55 -11.64 2.46
C CYS A 36 -25.02 -12.38 1.21
N ASP A 37 -26.31 -12.75 1.16
CA ASP A 37 -26.96 -13.38 -0.01
C ASP A 37 -26.91 -12.53 -1.31
N CYS A 38 -26.48 -11.27 -1.23
CA CYS A 38 -26.43 -10.33 -2.36
C CYS A 38 -25.07 -9.64 -2.58
N GLY A 39 -23.98 -10.13 -1.99
CA GLY A 39 -22.63 -9.57 -2.13
C GLY A 39 -22.35 -8.28 -1.33
N TYR A 40 -21.15 -7.74 -1.47
CA TYR A 40 -20.62 -6.59 -0.74
C TYR A 40 -20.57 -5.37 -1.66
N HIS A 41 -21.24 -4.29 -1.25
CA HIS A 41 -21.13 -3.00 -1.89
C HIS A 41 -20.07 -2.16 -1.18
N ASP A 42 -19.30 -1.39 -1.94
CA ASP A 42 -18.40 -0.40 -1.38
C ASP A 42 -19.09 0.98 -1.33
N PRO A 43 -19.52 1.47 -0.15
CA PRO A 43 -20.24 2.74 -0.08
C PRO A 43 -19.38 3.95 -0.45
N SER A 44 -18.06 3.78 -0.56
CA SER A 44 -17.13 4.84 -0.96
C SER A 44 -16.88 4.91 -2.46
N THR A 45 -17.43 3.98 -3.24
CA THR A 45 -17.42 4.04 -4.71
C THR A 45 -18.79 4.49 -5.20
N ASN A 46 -18.83 5.37 -6.20
CA ASN A 46 -20.07 5.73 -6.91
C ASN A 46 -20.54 4.62 -7.88
N ASP A 47 -19.78 3.54 -7.97
CA ASP A 47 -20.10 2.35 -8.74
C ASP A 47 -21.06 1.45 -7.92
N GLN A 48 -22.14 0.97 -8.56
CA GLN A 48 -23.07 -0.04 -8.03
C GLN A 48 -22.46 -1.46 -8.00
N ALA A 49 -21.15 -1.59 -8.18
CA ALA A 49 -20.44 -2.86 -8.19
C ALA A 49 -20.68 -3.63 -6.88
N VAL A 50 -21.00 -4.91 -7.06
CA VAL A 50 -21.22 -5.88 -6.00
C VAL A 50 -20.09 -6.90 -6.03
N TRP A 51 -19.38 -7.03 -4.91
CA TRP A 51 -18.26 -7.95 -4.75
C TRP A 51 -18.70 -9.22 -4.03
N ALA A 52 -18.21 -10.38 -4.44
CA ALA A 52 -18.62 -11.65 -3.83
C ALA A 52 -17.96 -11.88 -2.45
N ASN A 53 -16.79 -11.28 -2.22
CA ASN A 53 -15.98 -11.52 -1.04
C ASN A 53 -15.46 -10.22 -0.45
N ALA A 54 -15.40 -10.16 0.89
CA ALA A 54 -14.76 -9.11 1.64
C ALA A 54 -13.67 -9.68 2.53
N TRP A 55 -12.51 -9.06 2.50
CA TRP A 55 -11.41 -9.35 3.40
C TRP A 55 -10.97 -8.08 4.09
N ILE A 56 -11.17 -8.03 5.40
CA ILE A 56 -10.96 -6.83 6.23
C ILE A 56 -10.05 -7.23 7.38
N ILE A 57 -8.90 -6.59 7.47
CA ILE A 57 -7.95 -6.73 8.57
C ILE A 57 -7.70 -5.34 9.13
N ASP A 58 -7.93 -5.17 10.43
CA ASP A 58 -7.58 -3.96 11.18
C ASP A 58 -6.61 -4.37 12.29
N PHE A 59 -5.37 -3.90 12.20
CA PHE A 59 -4.31 -4.23 13.15
C PHE A 59 -4.46 -3.49 14.49
N GLY A 60 -5.33 -2.48 14.59
CA GLY A 60 -5.66 -1.78 15.84
C GLY A 60 -6.90 -2.27 16.57
N ASN A 61 -7.95 -2.66 15.86
CA ASN A 61 -9.20 -3.06 16.52
C ASN A 61 -9.52 -4.56 16.41
N SER A 62 -9.16 -5.22 15.29
CA SER A 62 -9.59 -6.60 15.00
C SER A 62 -8.72 -7.69 15.64
N MET A 63 -7.51 -7.35 16.10
CA MET A 63 -6.61 -8.31 16.75
C MET A 63 -6.88 -8.49 18.26
N ASN A 64 -7.70 -7.63 18.86
CA ASN A 64 -7.98 -7.65 20.30
C ASN A 64 -9.23 -8.47 20.67
N ASP A 65 -10.09 -8.85 19.72
CA ASP A 65 -11.38 -9.53 19.99
C ASP A 65 -11.35 -11.06 19.80
N VAL A 66 -10.17 -11.69 19.83
CA VAL A 66 -10.06 -13.17 19.87
C VAL A 66 -9.79 -13.65 21.29
N SER A 67 -10.84 -13.56 22.11
CA SER A 67 -10.98 -14.42 23.28
C SER A 67 -11.26 -15.84 22.80
N LEU A 68 -10.19 -16.63 22.65
CA LEU A 68 -10.12 -18.10 22.69
C LEU A 68 -8.65 -18.50 22.40
N SER A 69 -7.89 -18.76 23.47
CA SER A 69 -6.56 -19.40 23.46
C SER A 69 -5.55 -18.84 22.43
N THR A 70 -5.05 -17.62 22.66
CA THR A 70 -4.28 -16.76 21.74
C THR A 70 -3.15 -17.45 20.94
N PRO A 71 -3.36 -17.65 19.64
CA PRO A 71 -2.30 -17.52 18.64
C PRO A 71 -1.94 -16.02 18.54
N THR A 72 -0.65 -15.65 18.46
CA THR A 72 -0.24 -14.23 18.34
C THR A 72 -0.87 -13.57 17.09
N SER A 73 -1.06 -12.24 17.05
CA SER A 73 -1.55 -11.51 15.85
C SER A 73 -0.88 -11.95 14.54
N MET A 74 0.39 -12.34 14.63
CA MET A 74 1.17 -12.87 13.53
C MET A 74 0.64 -14.22 12.99
N SER A 75 0.19 -15.12 13.86
CA SER A 75 -0.37 -16.40 13.43
C SER A 75 -1.72 -16.27 12.71
N HIS A 76 -2.53 -15.25 13.04
CA HIS A 76 -3.74 -14.91 12.27
C HIS A 76 -3.37 -14.38 10.89
N LEU A 77 -2.41 -13.44 10.81
CA LEU A 77 -1.88 -12.98 9.53
C LEU A 77 -1.38 -14.16 8.67
N LYS A 78 -0.66 -15.10 9.29
CA LYS A 78 -0.14 -16.30 8.61
C LYS A 78 -1.22 -17.28 8.16
N LYS A 79 -2.50 -17.15 8.53
CA LYS A 79 -3.55 -17.99 7.94
C LYS A 79 -3.71 -17.65 6.47
N ASP A 80 -3.80 -16.36 6.17
CA ASP A 80 -4.19 -15.84 4.86
C ASP A 80 -3.01 -15.33 4.03
N PHE A 81 -1.91 -14.93 4.67
CA PHE A 81 -0.71 -14.44 4.00
C PHE A 81 0.49 -15.37 4.19
N PHE A 82 1.38 -15.37 3.19
CA PHE A 82 2.77 -15.77 3.37
C PHE A 82 3.64 -14.53 3.57
N MET A 83 4.78 -14.71 4.23
CA MET A 83 5.84 -13.69 4.29
C MET A 83 6.94 -14.10 3.33
N ALA A 84 7.42 -13.15 2.54
CA ALA A 84 8.49 -13.43 1.59
C ALA A 84 9.77 -13.82 2.33
N ASN A 85 10.41 -14.89 1.86
CA ASN A 85 11.68 -15.38 2.38
C ASN A 85 12.49 -15.97 1.21
N TYR A 86 12.72 -15.13 0.21
CA TYR A 86 13.36 -15.46 -1.05
C TYR A 86 14.18 -14.27 -1.55
N GLU A 87 15.03 -14.53 -2.54
CA GLU A 87 15.79 -13.51 -3.24
C GLU A 87 15.18 -13.23 -4.61
N ILE A 88 15.10 -11.95 -4.98
CA ILE A 88 14.90 -11.55 -6.37
C ILE A 88 16.25 -11.03 -6.90
N PRO A 89 16.84 -11.67 -7.93
CA PRO A 89 18.10 -11.21 -8.51
C PRO A 89 18.04 -9.76 -9.00
N ALA A 90 19.19 -9.09 -8.99
CA ALA A 90 19.34 -7.76 -9.56
C ALA A 90 18.79 -7.69 -11.00
N LYS A 91 17.92 -6.71 -11.27
CA LYS A 91 17.33 -6.52 -12.59
C LYS A 91 18.31 -5.84 -13.56
N TYR A 92 19.15 -4.96 -13.06
CA TYR A 92 20.11 -4.17 -13.83
C TYR A 92 21.53 -4.32 -13.29
N LYS A 93 22.54 -4.04 -14.13
CA LYS A 93 23.97 -4.16 -13.81
C LYS A 93 24.40 -3.28 -12.61
N ASP A 94 23.75 -2.13 -12.45
CA ASP A 94 23.97 -1.12 -11.42
C ASP A 94 22.96 -1.22 -10.25
N SER A 95 22.21 -2.31 -10.18
CA SER A 95 21.34 -2.65 -9.04
C SER A 95 21.84 -3.89 -8.31
N TYR A 96 21.35 -4.13 -7.10
CA TYR A 96 21.62 -5.33 -6.31
C TYR A 96 20.36 -6.19 -6.11
N SER A 97 20.56 -7.44 -5.71
CA SER A 97 19.48 -8.38 -5.42
C SER A 97 18.62 -7.91 -4.25
N ARG A 98 17.31 -8.12 -4.35
CA ARG A 98 16.37 -7.87 -3.25
C ARG A 98 16.26 -9.13 -2.40
N HIS A 99 16.81 -9.07 -1.19
CA HIS A 99 16.76 -10.18 -0.24
C HIS A 99 15.58 -9.99 0.72
N PHE A 100 14.48 -10.72 0.51
CA PHE A 100 13.34 -10.68 1.42
C PHE A 100 13.51 -11.67 2.57
N SER A 101 13.12 -11.26 3.78
CA SER A 101 13.13 -12.13 4.96
C SER A 101 11.81 -12.03 5.72
N ALA A 102 11.33 -13.17 6.23
CA ALA A 102 10.17 -13.20 7.09
C ALA A 102 10.39 -12.44 8.41
N ASN A 103 11.64 -12.27 8.86
CA ASN A 103 11.98 -11.49 10.07
C ASN A 103 11.78 -9.98 9.89
N ASN A 104 11.67 -9.52 8.65
CA ASN A 104 11.42 -8.13 8.27
C ASN A 104 9.91 -7.82 8.20
N VAL A 105 9.07 -8.76 8.62
CA VAL A 105 7.62 -8.57 8.79
C VAL A 105 7.29 -8.65 10.27
N LYS A 106 6.78 -7.55 10.84
CA LYS A 106 6.50 -7.44 12.28
C LYS A 106 5.10 -6.90 12.50
N ILE A 107 4.45 -7.28 13.59
CA ILE A 107 3.24 -6.59 14.07
C ILE A 107 3.61 -5.94 15.39
N GLN A 108 3.51 -4.63 15.46
CA GLN A 108 3.85 -3.82 16.63
C GLN A 108 3.05 -2.52 16.56
N ASN A 109 2.78 -1.88 17.70
CA ASN A 109 2.04 -0.62 17.77
C ASN A 109 0.75 -0.63 16.93
N GLU A 110 0.02 -1.75 16.99
CA GLU A 110 -1.25 -1.91 16.27
C GLU A 110 -1.16 -1.72 14.75
N ALA A 111 -0.01 -2.00 14.15
CA ALA A 111 0.20 -1.97 12.70
C ALA A 111 1.06 -3.16 12.25
N LEU A 112 0.92 -3.51 10.99
CA LEU A 112 1.87 -4.38 10.30
C LEU A 112 3.03 -3.53 9.77
N HIS A 113 4.25 -3.93 10.10
CA HIS A 113 5.48 -3.28 9.66
C HIS A 113 6.20 -4.17 8.63
N LEU A 114 6.44 -3.61 7.45
CA LEU A 114 7.38 -4.15 6.47
C LEU A 114 8.65 -3.31 6.55
N VAL A 115 9.73 -3.92 7.02
CA VAL A 115 10.95 -3.19 7.40
C VAL A 115 12.05 -3.47 6.39
N VAL A 116 12.68 -2.42 5.87
CA VAL A 116 13.99 -2.53 5.23
C VAL A 116 15.05 -2.34 6.32
N THR A 117 15.90 -3.34 6.55
CA THR A 117 16.98 -3.27 7.55
C THR A 117 18.34 -3.24 6.89
N VAL A 118 19.29 -2.51 7.47
CA VAL A 118 20.64 -2.31 6.95
C VAL A 118 21.68 -2.84 7.94
N ASP A 119 22.41 -3.90 7.59
CA ASP A 119 23.55 -4.36 8.39
C ASP A 119 24.88 -3.74 7.92
N ASN A 120 25.30 -2.68 8.60
CA ASN A 120 26.59 -2.01 8.33
C ASN A 120 27.77 -2.63 9.10
N THR A 121 27.56 -3.66 9.92
CA THR A 121 28.54 -4.11 10.92
C THR A 121 29.36 -5.33 10.50
N THR A 122 28.98 -6.03 9.43
CA THR A 122 29.57 -7.33 9.06
C THR A 122 30.20 -7.40 7.67
N LEU A 123 30.17 -6.31 6.88
CA LEU A 123 30.55 -6.37 5.46
C LEU A 123 31.91 -5.74 5.16
N SER A 124 32.67 -6.38 4.26
CA SER A 124 33.86 -5.80 3.64
C SER A 124 33.51 -4.56 2.80
N PRO A 125 34.44 -3.62 2.57
CA PRO A 125 34.17 -2.42 1.75
C PRO A 125 33.59 -2.71 0.35
N GLU A 126 33.98 -3.82 -0.29
CA GLU A 126 33.42 -4.25 -1.58
C GLU A 126 31.98 -4.78 -1.47
N MET A 127 31.65 -5.47 -0.36
CA MET A 127 30.31 -5.97 -0.08
C MET A 127 29.37 -4.86 0.40
N GLN A 128 29.93 -3.85 1.07
CA GLN A 128 29.26 -2.57 1.27
C GLN A 128 28.94 -2.00 -0.09
N GLN A 129 29.87 -1.89 -1.04
CA GLN A 129 29.60 -1.32 -2.37
C GLN A 129 28.60 -2.09 -3.26
N LYS A 130 28.38 -3.39 -3.02
CA LYS A 130 27.32 -4.21 -3.66
C LYS A 130 26.05 -4.38 -2.79
N HIS A 131 26.04 -3.78 -1.60
CA HIS A 131 24.94 -3.68 -0.63
C HIS A 131 24.08 -4.94 -0.40
N SER A 132 24.71 -6.11 -0.27
CA SER A 132 24.07 -7.36 0.20
C SER A 132 23.61 -7.35 1.68
N ALA A 133 23.84 -6.23 2.38
CA ALA A 133 23.48 -5.99 3.79
C ALA A 133 22.00 -5.67 4.00
N THR A 134 21.29 -5.31 2.93
CA THR A 134 19.90 -4.92 3.05
C THR A 134 18.99 -6.16 3.13
N ARG A 135 18.02 -6.15 4.04
CA ARG A 135 16.91 -7.12 4.03
C ARG A 135 15.60 -6.37 3.86
N CYS A 136 14.70 -6.95 3.06
CA CYS A 136 13.42 -6.37 2.68
C CYS A 136 12.27 -7.13 3.37
N GLY A 137 11.13 -6.46 3.54
CA GLY A 137 9.92 -7.06 4.09
C GLY A 137 8.84 -7.15 3.02
N ALA A 138 8.15 -8.30 2.91
CA ALA A 138 6.98 -8.42 2.05
C ALA A 138 6.03 -9.50 2.54
N ILE A 139 4.75 -9.30 2.23
CA ILE A 139 3.68 -10.28 2.40
C ILE A 139 2.87 -10.40 1.12
N GLY A 140 2.26 -11.57 0.92
CA GLY A 140 1.30 -11.78 -0.15
C GLY A 140 0.22 -12.76 0.26
N THR A 141 -0.97 -12.60 -0.30
CA THR A 141 -2.06 -13.55 -0.06
C THR A 141 -1.61 -14.95 -0.43
N LYS A 142 -1.94 -15.98 0.36
CA LYS A 142 -1.67 -17.39 0.01
C LYS A 142 -2.51 -17.87 -1.15
N ARG A 143 -3.74 -17.35 -1.25
CA ARG A 143 -4.62 -17.55 -2.38
C ARG A 143 -4.10 -16.80 -3.62
N GLN A 144 -4.41 -17.34 -4.80
CA GLN A 144 -3.99 -16.84 -6.12
C GLN A 144 -5.17 -16.66 -7.10
N ASP A 145 -6.39 -16.80 -6.60
CA ASP A 145 -7.63 -16.82 -7.35
C ASP A 145 -8.40 -15.48 -7.26
N ILE A 146 -7.74 -14.43 -6.76
CA ILE A 146 -8.31 -13.07 -6.66
C ILE A 146 -8.35 -12.46 -8.05
N LEU A 147 -9.53 -12.00 -8.48
CA LEU A 147 -9.75 -11.37 -9.77
C LEU A 147 -10.71 -10.20 -9.60
N TYR A 148 -10.33 -9.00 -10.06
CA TYR A 148 -11.10 -7.76 -9.91
C TYR A 148 -11.47 -7.42 -8.46
N GLY A 149 -11.72 -6.15 -8.20
CA GLY A 149 -12.01 -5.73 -6.83
C GLY A 149 -11.60 -4.32 -6.50
N SER A 150 -12.03 -3.85 -5.34
CA SER A 150 -11.46 -2.69 -4.66
C SER A 150 -10.44 -3.15 -3.63
N PHE A 151 -9.19 -2.72 -3.78
CA PHE A 151 -8.08 -3.06 -2.88
C PHE A 151 -7.55 -1.78 -2.27
N ARG A 152 -7.69 -1.64 -0.95
CA ARG A 152 -7.26 -0.44 -0.23
C ARG A 152 -6.54 -0.76 1.06
N SER A 153 -5.70 0.17 1.46
CA SER A 153 -4.92 0.07 2.68
C SER A 153 -4.70 1.43 3.29
N LEU A 154 -4.74 1.49 4.63
CA LEU A 154 -4.27 2.65 5.37
C LEU A 154 -2.80 2.46 5.69
N MET A 155 -1.94 3.25 5.05
CA MET A 155 -0.49 3.09 5.14
C MET A 155 0.17 4.37 5.61
N ARG A 156 1.20 4.22 6.47
CA ARG A 156 2.14 5.28 6.81
C ARG A 156 3.49 4.90 6.26
N LEU A 157 4.01 5.74 5.39
CA LEU A 157 5.19 5.47 4.60
C LEU A 157 6.43 6.11 5.23
N THR A 158 7.60 5.84 4.69
CA THR A 158 8.88 6.45 5.10
C THR A 158 9.45 7.30 3.97
N SER A 159 10.12 8.39 4.34
CA SER A 159 10.91 9.24 3.45
C SER A 159 12.40 8.81 3.40
N SER A 160 12.71 7.59 3.84
CA SER A 160 14.08 7.07 3.77
C SER A 160 14.47 6.81 2.32
N SER A 161 15.38 7.65 1.80
CA SER A 161 16.00 7.45 0.49
C SER A 161 16.56 6.04 0.37
N GLY A 162 16.49 5.46 -0.84
CA GLY A 162 16.96 4.11 -1.07
C GLY A 162 15.93 3.01 -0.90
N THR A 163 14.69 3.35 -0.62
CA THR A 163 13.62 2.37 -0.43
C THR A 163 12.43 2.63 -1.35
N VAL A 164 11.72 1.55 -1.67
CA VAL A 164 10.47 1.54 -2.42
C VAL A 164 9.42 0.80 -1.61
N GLN A 165 8.26 1.41 -1.47
CA GLN A 165 7.13 0.93 -0.68
C GLN A 165 5.97 0.67 -1.62
N SER A 166 5.36 -0.51 -1.54
CA SER A 166 4.46 -0.98 -2.59
C SER A 166 3.23 -1.70 -2.05
N MET A 167 2.11 -1.48 -2.73
CA MET A 167 0.87 -2.24 -2.64
C MET A 167 0.47 -2.63 -4.06
N TYR A 168 0.28 -3.91 -4.33
CA TYR A 168 0.15 -4.38 -5.71
C TYR A 168 -0.63 -5.68 -5.85
N PHE A 169 -1.24 -5.85 -7.02
CA PHE A 169 -1.73 -7.13 -7.51
C PHE A 169 -0.65 -7.80 -8.35
N PHE A 170 -0.45 -9.12 -8.21
CA PHE A 170 0.56 -9.86 -8.96
C PHE A 170 0.07 -11.19 -9.55
N HIS A 171 0.32 -11.35 -10.85
CA HIS A 171 0.39 -12.61 -11.58
C HIS A 171 1.60 -12.52 -12.55
N PRO A 172 2.32 -13.62 -12.87
CA PRO A 172 3.48 -13.54 -13.77
C PRO A 172 3.19 -12.93 -15.17
N GLY A 173 1.93 -12.94 -15.60
CA GLY A 173 1.46 -12.34 -16.85
C GLY A 173 0.81 -10.96 -16.71
N GLY A 174 0.70 -10.39 -15.50
CA GLY A 174 0.13 -9.06 -15.29
C GLY A 174 0.19 -8.56 -13.85
N GLU A 175 0.41 -7.25 -13.69
CA GLU A 175 0.61 -6.59 -12.39
C GLU A 175 -0.13 -5.24 -12.36
N ILE A 176 -0.59 -4.83 -11.18
CA ILE A 176 -1.12 -3.47 -10.92
C ILE A 176 -0.39 -2.95 -9.68
N ASP A 177 0.30 -1.83 -9.82
CA ASP A 177 1.24 -1.33 -8.82
C ASP A 177 0.87 0.05 -8.31
N ILE A 178 0.94 0.22 -7.00
CA ILE A 178 1.10 1.50 -6.32
C ILE A 178 2.46 1.46 -5.62
N GLU A 179 3.43 2.24 -6.12
CA GLU A 179 4.76 2.35 -5.53
C GLU A 179 5.07 3.77 -5.08
N ILE A 180 5.79 3.91 -3.96
CA ILE A 180 6.25 5.20 -3.44
C ILE A 180 7.73 5.07 -3.10
N LEU A 181 8.53 5.97 -3.67
CA LEU A 181 9.97 6.03 -3.49
C LEU A 181 10.29 6.98 -2.32
N GLY A 182 11.00 6.48 -1.31
CA GLY A 182 11.40 7.32 -0.17
C GLY A 182 12.34 8.46 -0.54
N ALA A 183 13.01 8.38 -1.69
CA ALA A 183 13.99 9.37 -2.15
C ALA A 183 13.39 10.58 -2.88
N VAL A 184 12.13 10.50 -3.33
CA VAL A 184 11.54 11.49 -4.24
C VAL A 184 10.88 12.62 -3.44
N THR A 185 11.25 13.85 -3.76
CA THR A 185 10.67 15.07 -3.18
C THR A 185 10.32 16.08 -4.28
N PRO A 186 9.09 16.66 -4.29
CA PRO A 186 7.96 16.33 -3.41
C PRO A 186 7.50 14.87 -3.59
N PRO A 187 6.91 14.23 -2.56
CA PRO A 187 6.49 12.82 -2.62
C PRO A 187 5.53 12.54 -3.79
N GLN A 188 5.75 11.42 -4.47
CA GLN A 188 4.95 10.94 -5.59
C GLN A 188 4.58 9.47 -5.41
N SER A 189 3.40 9.09 -5.90
CA SER A 189 3.04 7.71 -6.15
C SER A 189 3.24 7.36 -7.62
N TYR A 190 3.86 6.22 -7.86
CA TYR A 190 4.10 5.62 -9.16
C TYR A 190 3.00 4.57 -9.34
N PHE A 191 2.06 4.86 -10.22
CA PHE A 191 1.04 3.90 -10.64
C PHE A 191 1.53 3.20 -11.89
N ALA A 192 1.53 1.87 -11.89
CA ALA A 192 1.94 1.11 -13.07
C ALA A 192 1.03 -0.10 -13.33
N ILE A 193 0.94 -0.44 -14.61
CA ILE A 193 0.37 -1.71 -15.08
C ILE A 193 1.47 -2.46 -15.80
N HIS A 194 1.64 -3.74 -15.47
CA HIS A 194 2.56 -4.62 -16.19
C HIS A 194 1.81 -5.66 -17.04
N PRO A 195 2.33 -6.00 -18.25
CA PRO A 195 3.56 -5.48 -18.85
C PRO A 195 3.47 -4.00 -19.23
N GLY A 196 4.46 -3.22 -18.79
CA GLY A 196 4.51 -1.78 -19.04
C GLY A 196 4.94 -1.48 -20.47
N LEU A 197 4.42 -0.38 -21.02
CA LEU A 197 4.84 0.16 -22.31
C LEU A 197 5.93 1.21 -22.12
N GLN A 198 6.78 1.35 -23.14
CA GLN A 198 7.84 2.36 -23.17
C GLN A 198 7.70 3.23 -24.42
N GLU A 199 7.96 4.51 -24.25
CA GLU A 199 8.11 5.46 -25.35
C GLU A 199 9.42 5.21 -26.11
N PRO A 200 9.58 5.71 -27.35
CA PRO A 200 10.82 5.55 -28.13
C PRO A 200 12.09 6.07 -27.45
N ASN A 201 11.94 6.99 -26.48
CA ASN A 201 13.04 7.53 -25.68
C ASN A 201 13.38 6.68 -24.44
N GLY A 202 12.75 5.51 -24.28
CA GLY A 202 12.98 4.57 -23.19
C GLY A 202 12.28 4.93 -21.87
N ARG A 203 11.47 5.98 -21.82
CA ARG A 203 10.65 6.32 -20.64
C ARG A 203 9.41 5.43 -20.60
N ALA A 204 8.88 5.20 -19.39
CA ALA A 204 7.57 4.55 -19.24
C ALA A 204 6.49 5.37 -19.96
N SER A 205 5.61 4.69 -20.69
CA SER A 205 4.51 5.30 -21.42
C SER A 205 3.36 5.64 -20.48
N ALA A 206 2.72 6.78 -20.70
CA ALA A 206 1.55 7.22 -19.94
C ALA A 206 0.33 6.28 -20.10
N LEU A 207 0.35 5.36 -21.07
CA LEU A 207 -0.69 4.35 -21.26
C LEU A 207 -0.74 3.31 -20.15
N THR A 208 0.40 3.04 -19.50
CA THR A 208 0.54 2.00 -18.47
C THR A 208 1.26 2.51 -17.22
N HIS A 209 1.50 3.82 -17.11
CA HIS A 209 2.31 4.40 -16.05
C HIS A 209 1.87 5.83 -15.75
N ASP A 210 1.85 6.22 -14.48
CA ASP A 210 1.69 7.61 -14.04
C ASP A 210 2.54 7.91 -12.80
N ASN A 211 2.99 9.17 -12.69
CA ASN A 211 3.64 9.69 -11.49
C ASN A 211 2.75 10.78 -10.87
N HIS A 212 1.99 10.40 -9.85
CA HIS A 212 1.04 11.26 -9.18
C HIS A 212 1.67 11.95 -7.97
N HIS A 213 1.65 13.29 -7.91
CA HIS A 213 2.09 14.02 -6.73
C HIS A 213 1.11 13.84 -5.57
N LEU A 214 1.60 13.41 -4.39
CA LEU A 214 0.72 13.16 -3.24
C LEU A 214 0.15 14.45 -2.64
N GLY A 215 0.92 15.54 -2.66
CA GLY A 215 0.50 16.82 -2.05
C GLY A 215 0.56 16.84 -0.51
N PHE A 216 1.04 15.77 0.11
CA PHE A 216 1.28 15.65 1.55
C PHE A 216 2.58 14.87 1.83
N ASP A 217 3.03 14.90 3.10
CA ASP A 217 4.12 14.05 3.57
C ASP A 217 3.55 12.69 4.02
N PRO A 218 3.79 11.60 3.27
CA PRO A 218 3.20 10.30 3.58
C PRO A 218 3.81 9.63 4.82
N SER A 219 4.84 10.24 5.44
CA SER A 219 5.41 9.79 6.70
C SER A 219 4.77 10.40 7.94
N SER A 220 4.00 11.48 7.76
CA SER A 220 3.38 12.24 8.84
C SER A 220 2.16 11.55 9.47
N GLY A 221 1.55 10.60 8.78
CA GLY A 221 0.34 9.92 9.23
C GLY A 221 -0.05 8.74 8.33
N PHE A 222 -1.15 8.07 8.68
CA PHE A 222 -1.75 7.05 7.83
C PHE A 222 -2.63 7.72 6.77
N HIS A 223 -2.42 7.34 5.51
CA HIS A 223 -3.20 7.78 4.35
C HIS A 223 -3.79 6.57 3.62
N GLU A 224 -4.90 6.77 2.93
CA GLU A 224 -5.51 5.72 2.12
C GLU A 224 -4.83 5.64 0.75
N TYR A 225 -4.45 4.43 0.37
CA TYR A 225 -4.04 4.09 -0.99
C TYR A 225 -4.95 2.99 -1.49
N ARG A 226 -5.52 3.16 -2.67
CA ARG A 226 -6.49 2.24 -3.25
C ARG A 226 -6.30 2.09 -4.75
N PHE A 227 -6.48 0.87 -5.24
CA PHE A 227 -6.83 0.67 -6.64
C PHE A 227 -8.11 -0.15 -6.75
N ASP A 228 -8.98 0.27 -7.67
CA ASP A 228 -10.14 -0.50 -8.10
C ASP A 228 -9.82 -1.12 -9.46
N TRP A 229 -9.91 -2.44 -9.53
CA TRP A 229 -9.56 -3.25 -10.69
C TRP A 229 -10.82 -3.83 -11.33
N TYR A 230 -11.05 -3.45 -12.58
CA TYR A 230 -12.16 -3.88 -13.42
C TYR A 230 -11.64 -4.66 -14.64
N PRO A 231 -12.52 -5.32 -15.42
CA PRO A 231 -12.10 -6.00 -16.64
C PRO A 231 -11.42 -5.09 -17.68
N ASP A 232 -11.76 -3.82 -17.74
CA ASP A 232 -11.33 -2.90 -18.79
C ASP A 232 -10.43 -1.75 -18.30
N ARG A 233 -10.31 -1.57 -16.98
CA ARG A 233 -9.54 -0.48 -16.39
C ARG A 233 -9.06 -0.78 -14.97
N ALA A 234 -8.06 -0.01 -14.54
CA ALA A 234 -7.66 0.14 -13.16
C ALA A 234 -7.78 1.62 -12.79
N GLU A 235 -8.44 1.91 -11.67
CA GLU A 235 -8.61 3.25 -11.14
C GLU A 235 -7.82 3.37 -9.84
N PHE A 236 -6.95 4.36 -9.74
CA PHE A 236 -6.08 4.58 -8.59
C PHE A 236 -6.59 5.77 -7.78
N TYR A 237 -6.58 5.61 -6.46
CA TYR A 237 -7.08 6.61 -5.53
C TYR A 237 -6.08 6.85 -4.40
N ILE A 238 -5.99 8.11 -3.98
CA ILE A 238 -5.24 8.56 -2.81
C ILE A 238 -6.23 9.32 -1.92
N ASP A 239 -6.34 8.94 -0.64
CA ASP A 239 -7.28 9.53 0.32
C ASP A 239 -8.72 9.63 -0.22
N GLY A 240 -9.20 8.57 -0.89
CA GLY A 240 -10.53 8.50 -1.49
C GLY A 240 -10.73 9.32 -2.77
N HIS A 241 -9.73 10.10 -3.21
CA HIS A 241 -9.79 10.90 -4.43
C HIS A 241 -9.22 10.15 -5.63
N LEU A 242 -9.95 10.12 -6.75
CA LEU A 242 -9.47 9.51 -8.00
C LEU A 242 -8.25 10.26 -8.50
N ALA A 243 -7.12 9.56 -8.58
CA ALA A 243 -5.83 10.10 -8.98
C ALA A 243 -5.52 9.79 -10.44
N GLN A 244 -5.84 8.57 -10.91
CA GLN A 244 -5.59 8.14 -12.29
C GLN A 244 -6.51 6.98 -12.71
N THR A 245 -6.80 6.88 -14.00
CA THR A 245 -7.42 5.70 -14.63
C THR A 245 -6.52 5.21 -15.76
N LEU A 246 -6.09 3.94 -15.68
CA LEU A 246 -5.37 3.26 -16.75
C LEU A 246 -6.27 2.20 -17.40
N THR A 247 -6.19 2.06 -18.72
CA THR A 247 -7.05 1.14 -19.51
C THR A 247 -6.25 0.20 -20.41
N THR A 248 -4.93 0.30 -20.40
CA THR A 248 -4.04 -0.51 -21.27
C THR A 248 -3.41 -1.64 -20.47
N ASN A 249 -3.35 -2.84 -21.07
CA ASN A 249 -2.73 -4.04 -20.49
C ASN A 249 -3.32 -4.49 -19.14
N ILE A 250 -4.59 -4.14 -18.87
CA ILE A 250 -5.26 -4.50 -17.62
C ILE A 250 -5.24 -6.02 -17.43
N PRO A 251 -4.72 -6.52 -16.30
CA PRO A 251 -4.65 -7.96 -16.06
C PRO A 251 -6.04 -8.61 -16.14
N GLN A 252 -6.10 -9.78 -16.79
CA GLN A 252 -7.33 -10.57 -16.95
C GLN A 252 -7.28 -11.91 -16.22
N THR A 253 -6.13 -12.24 -15.64
CA THR A 253 -5.86 -13.49 -14.96
C THR A 253 -5.91 -13.28 -13.45
N PRO A 254 -6.49 -14.22 -12.68
CA PRO A 254 -6.45 -14.13 -11.24
C PRO A 254 -5.03 -14.24 -10.70
N GLY A 255 -4.80 -13.67 -9.52
CA GLY A 255 -3.48 -13.61 -8.89
C GLY A 255 -3.53 -13.34 -7.40
N ARG A 256 -2.46 -12.74 -6.90
CA ARG A 256 -2.27 -12.43 -5.47
C ARG A 256 -2.39 -10.93 -5.23
N PHE A 257 -2.80 -10.57 -4.02
CA PHE A 257 -2.63 -9.21 -3.52
C PHE A 257 -1.43 -9.17 -2.56
N MET A 258 -0.58 -8.16 -2.68
CA MET A 258 0.75 -8.14 -2.08
C MET A 258 1.14 -6.75 -1.59
N PHE A 259 2.05 -6.74 -0.61
CA PHE A 259 2.69 -5.55 -0.08
C PHE A 259 4.18 -5.81 0.06
N SER A 260 5.02 -4.84 -0.29
CA SER A 260 6.45 -4.96 -0.06
C SER A 260 7.13 -3.62 0.23
N HIS A 261 8.15 -3.68 1.08
CA HIS A 261 9.07 -2.60 1.34
C HIS A 261 10.48 -3.11 1.04
N TRP A 262 11.10 -2.55 0.01
CA TRP A 262 12.30 -3.12 -0.61
C TRP A 262 13.30 -2.07 -1.04
N SER A 263 14.49 -2.54 -1.39
CA SER A 263 15.59 -1.73 -1.89
C SER A 263 16.40 -2.54 -2.89
N ASP A 264 16.76 -1.95 -4.02
CA ASP A 264 17.63 -2.56 -5.05
C ASP A 264 18.83 -1.68 -5.43
N GLY A 265 18.98 -0.51 -4.80
CA GLY A 265 20.08 0.41 -5.05
C GLY A 265 20.09 1.08 -6.41
N ASN A 266 19.06 0.88 -7.23
CA ASN A 266 18.99 1.42 -8.58
C ASN A 266 19.09 2.95 -8.55
N PRO A 267 20.15 3.55 -9.14
CA PRO A 267 20.36 5.00 -9.13
C PRO A 267 19.28 5.79 -9.87
N LYS A 268 18.45 5.14 -10.68
CA LYS A 268 17.37 5.74 -11.47
C LYS A 268 15.98 5.48 -10.91
N PHE A 269 15.86 4.70 -9.83
CA PHE A 269 14.58 4.37 -9.22
C PHE A 269 14.63 4.44 -7.69
N SER A 270 15.08 3.38 -7.00
CA SER A 270 15.09 3.41 -5.53
C SER A 270 16.05 4.45 -4.94
N HIS A 271 17.06 4.91 -5.70
CA HIS A 271 18.10 5.87 -5.27
C HIS A 271 18.79 5.43 -3.97
N GLY A 272 19.07 4.12 -3.90
CA GLY A 272 19.61 3.48 -2.72
C GLY A 272 21.11 3.28 -2.71
N PRO A 273 21.61 2.60 -1.68
CA PRO A 273 20.85 1.98 -0.56
C PRO A 273 20.34 2.99 0.48
N PRO A 274 19.46 2.57 1.40
CA PRO A 274 19.12 3.38 2.58
C PRO A 274 20.28 3.42 3.59
N ALA A 275 20.41 4.55 4.29
CA ALA A 275 21.44 4.75 5.31
C ALA A 275 21.09 4.08 6.65
N ASN A 276 19.79 3.96 6.96
CA ASN A 276 19.27 3.42 8.21
C ASN A 276 18.09 2.50 7.92
N ASP A 277 17.69 1.71 8.92
CA ASP A 277 16.45 0.95 8.90
C ASP A 277 15.26 1.86 8.59
N ALA A 278 14.32 1.35 7.80
CA ALA A 278 13.16 2.09 7.36
C ALA A 278 11.92 1.20 7.44
N SER A 279 10.78 1.75 7.86
CA SER A 279 9.54 0.99 8.04
C SER A 279 8.41 1.58 7.21
N MET A 280 7.74 0.70 6.47
CA MET A 280 6.41 0.92 5.91
C MET A 280 5.41 0.31 6.88
N GLU A 281 4.37 1.05 7.26
CA GLU A 281 3.38 0.63 8.24
C GLU A 281 2.00 0.54 7.61
N ILE A 282 1.28 -0.53 7.92
CA ILE A 282 -0.06 -0.81 7.40
C ILE A 282 -1.00 -0.97 8.61
N LYS A 283 -1.93 -0.03 8.76
CA LYS A 283 -2.93 -0.03 9.84
C LYS A 283 -4.09 -0.97 9.53
N SER A 284 -4.50 -1.03 8.28
CA SER A 284 -5.60 -1.87 7.83
C SER A 284 -5.49 -2.27 6.38
N ILE A 285 -6.05 -3.43 6.04
CA ILE A 285 -6.16 -3.94 4.67
C ILE A 285 -7.64 -4.24 4.43
N VAL A 286 -8.18 -3.70 3.34
CA VAL A 286 -9.54 -4.01 2.89
C VAL A 286 -9.47 -4.42 1.42
N ALA A 287 -9.91 -5.63 1.11
CA ALA A 287 -10.03 -6.14 -0.25
C ALA A 287 -11.46 -6.65 -0.46
N LEU A 288 -12.20 -6.00 -1.34
CA LEU A 288 -13.51 -6.42 -1.81
C LEU A 288 -13.31 -6.98 -3.22
N SER A 289 -13.58 -8.25 -3.44
CA SER A 289 -13.19 -8.94 -4.70
C SER A 289 -14.20 -9.97 -5.13
N ILE A 290 -14.14 -10.38 -6.40
CA ILE A 290 -14.77 -11.59 -6.88
C ILE A 290 -13.75 -12.73 -6.96
N HIS A 291 -14.21 -13.98 -6.96
CA HIS A 291 -13.36 -15.14 -7.26
C HIS A 291 -13.76 -15.74 -8.60
N LEU A 292 -12.82 -16.47 -9.22
CA LEU A 292 -13.06 -17.11 -10.50
C LEU A 292 -14.28 -18.05 -10.48
N LEU A 293 -14.56 -18.70 -9.34
CA LEU A 293 -15.69 -19.62 -9.18
C LEU A 293 -17.05 -18.91 -9.20
N ASP A 294 -17.10 -17.61 -8.92
CA ASP A 294 -18.34 -16.83 -8.89
C ASP A 294 -18.82 -16.42 -10.30
N ARG A 295 -18.02 -16.66 -11.35
CA ARG A 295 -18.42 -16.49 -12.76
C ARG A 295 -19.12 -17.70 -13.37
N ILE A 296 -19.35 -18.76 -12.60
CA ILE A 296 -20.10 -19.95 -13.03
C ILE A 296 -21.52 -19.91 -12.43
N LYS A 297 -22.31 -18.89 -12.78
CA LYS A 297 -23.78 -18.92 -12.70
C LYS A 297 -24.38 -18.04 -13.80
#